data_AF-A0A382JU21-F1
#
_entry.id   AF-A0A382JU21-F1
#
_cell.length_a   1.000
_cell.length_b   1.000
_cell.length_c   1.000
_cell.angle_alpha   90.00
_cell.angle_beta   90.00
_cell.angle_gamma   90.00
#
_symmetry.space_group_name_H-M   'P 1'
#
loop_
_entity.id
_entity.type
_entity.pdbx_description
1 polymer ?
#
loop_
_entity_poly.entity_id
_entity_poly.type
_entity_poly.pdbx_seq_one_letter_code
_entity_poly.pdbx_strand_id
1 'polypeptide(L)'
;MGETLARHGLDLVYGGGSIGIMRIIADSVLKSGGQAIGVIPQSLVDREVAHRGLTELHITSSMHERKSRMAELSDAFIALPGGLGTLEEIFEIWTWTQLGFHDKPI
;
A
#
# COMPACT_ATOMS: atom_id res chain seq x y z
N MET A 1 -0.84 -8.40 -12.20
CA MET A 1 0.05 -7.97 -11.09
C MET A 1 -0.31 -8.67 -9.79
N GLY A 2 -1.53 -8.53 -9.25
CA GLY A 2 -1.89 -9.13 -7.96
C GLY A 2 -1.72 -10.65 -7.91
N GLU A 3 -2.22 -11.34 -8.92
CA GLU A 3 -1.95 -12.79 -9.09
C GLU A 3 -0.45 -13.10 -9.18
N THR A 4 0.32 -12.28 -9.91
CA THR A 4 1.77 -12.47 -10.02
C THR A 4 2.46 -12.37 -8.66
N LEU A 5 2.09 -11.39 -7.82
CA LEU A 5 2.64 -11.25 -6.47
C LEU A 5 2.38 -12.52 -5.65
N ALA A 6 1.11 -12.94 -5.58
CA ALA A 6 0.70 -14.13 -4.84
C ALA A 6 1.42 -15.40 -5.32
N ARG A 7 1.53 -15.61 -6.64
CA ARG A 7 2.25 -16.77 -7.21
C ARG A 7 3.73 -16.81 -6.86
N HIS A 8 4.36 -15.66 -6.62
CA HIS A 8 5.76 -15.58 -6.21
C HIS A 8 5.93 -15.57 -4.68
N GLY A 9 4.84 -15.73 -3.91
CA GLY A 9 4.88 -15.67 -2.45
C GLY A 9 5.21 -14.27 -1.91
N LEU A 10 4.85 -13.22 -2.67
CA LEU A 10 5.02 -11.83 -2.27
C LEU A 10 3.72 -11.28 -1.71
N ASP A 11 3.80 -10.63 -0.56
CA ASP A 11 2.68 -9.95 0.08
C ASP A 11 2.49 -8.53 -0.48
N LEU A 12 1.25 -8.04 -0.45
CA LEU A 12 0.91 -6.67 -0.87
C LEU A 12 0.76 -5.77 0.35
N VAL A 13 1.59 -4.73 0.46
CA VAL A 13 1.38 -3.60 1.38
C VAL A 13 0.82 -2.42 0.59
N TYR A 14 -0.29 -1.81 1.05
CA TYR A 14 -0.89 -0.66 0.34
C TYR A 14 -1.74 0.24 1.26
N GLY A 15 -2.37 1.26 0.68
CA GLY A 15 -3.16 2.28 1.37
C GLY A 15 -4.48 1.86 2.04
N GLY A 16 -4.85 0.57 2.03
CA GLY A 16 -6.05 0.08 2.73
C GLY A 16 -7.40 0.48 2.11
N GLY A 17 -7.41 1.11 0.94
CA GLY A 17 -8.61 1.60 0.26
C GLY A 17 -9.45 0.49 -0.41
N SER A 18 -10.78 0.63 -0.40
CA SER A 18 -11.77 -0.32 -0.95
C SER A 18 -12.35 0.11 -2.31
N ILE A 19 -11.75 1.09 -2.99
CA ILE A 19 -12.23 1.62 -4.27
C ILE A 19 -11.14 1.62 -5.35
N GLY A 20 -11.56 1.63 -6.62
CA GLY A 20 -10.66 1.77 -7.78
C GLY A 20 -9.59 0.68 -7.89
N ILE A 21 -8.42 1.06 -8.41
CA ILE A 21 -7.28 0.15 -8.62
C ILE A 21 -6.81 -0.48 -7.30
N MET A 22 -6.87 0.28 -6.21
CA MET A 22 -6.53 -0.17 -4.85
C MET A 22 -7.34 -1.40 -4.43
N ARG A 23 -8.66 -1.42 -4.66
CA ARG A 23 -9.47 -2.61 -4.43
C ARG A 23 -9.10 -3.74 -5.38
N ILE A 24 -8.97 -3.45 -6.67
CA ILE A 24 -8.77 -4.47 -7.71
C ILE A 24 -7.47 -5.25 -7.45
N ILE A 25 -6.39 -4.56 -7.07
CA ILE A 25 -5.11 -5.22 -6.79
C ILE A 25 -5.19 -6.06 -5.51
N ALA A 26 -5.78 -5.54 -4.43
CA ALA A 26 -5.94 -6.27 -3.17
C ALA A 26 -6.82 -7.52 -3.35
N ASP A 27 -7.98 -7.38 -3.99
CA ASP A 27 -8.87 -8.50 -4.31
C ASP A 27 -8.16 -9.54 -5.19
N SER A 28 -7.34 -9.11 -6.15
CA SER A 28 -6.59 -10.02 -7.02
C SER A 28 -5.54 -10.82 -6.25
N VAL A 29 -4.84 -10.22 -5.28
CA VAL A 29 -3.88 -10.92 -4.42
C VAL A 29 -4.59 -11.95 -3.54
N LEU A 30 -5.64 -11.52 -2.83
CA LEU A 30 -6.39 -12.36 -1.90
C LEU A 30 -7.06 -13.55 -2.62
N LYS A 31 -7.68 -13.32 -3.79
CA LYS A 31 -8.27 -14.41 -4.60
C LYS A 31 -7.24 -15.42 -5.11
N SER A 32 -5.98 -15.01 -5.20
CA SER A 32 -4.88 -15.87 -5.63
C SER A 32 -4.17 -16.54 -4.44
N GLY A 33 -4.69 -16.39 -3.21
CA GLY A 33 -4.15 -17.00 -2.00
C GLY A 33 -2.97 -16.25 -1.37
N GLY A 34 -2.63 -15.05 -1.85
CA GLY A 34 -1.60 -14.19 -1.22
C GLY A 34 -2.17 -13.33 -0.10
N GLN A 35 -1.30 -12.60 0.62
CA GLN A 35 -1.72 -11.70 1.69
C GLN A 35 -1.79 -10.24 1.23
N ALA A 36 -2.78 -9.50 1.74
CA ALA A 36 -2.91 -8.07 1.52
C ALA A 36 -3.00 -7.33 2.86
N ILE A 37 -2.07 -6.42 3.08
CA ILE A 37 -1.87 -5.63 4.29
C ILE A 37 -2.19 -4.17 3.96
N GLY A 38 -3.21 -3.62 4.61
CA GLY A 38 -3.61 -2.23 4.45
C GLY A 38 -3.06 -1.33 5.55
N VAL A 39 -2.68 -0.10 5.20
CA VAL A 39 -2.38 0.97 6.15
C VAL A 39 -3.21 2.19 5.81
N ILE A 40 -4.08 2.60 6.73
CA ILE A 40 -5.07 3.65 6.49
C ILE A 40 -5.23 4.55 7.73
N PRO A 41 -5.31 5.87 7.58
CA PRO A 41 -5.59 6.75 8.71
C PRO A 41 -7.06 6.63 9.14
N GLN A 42 -7.33 6.82 10.43
CA GLN A 42 -8.69 6.79 10.99
C GLN A 42 -9.67 7.68 10.21
N SER A 43 -9.23 8.87 9.78
CA SER A 43 -10.06 9.82 9.03
C SER A 43 -10.58 9.29 7.68
N LEU A 44 -9.89 8.31 7.06
CA LEU A 44 -10.35 7.65 5.84
C LEU A 44 -11.18 6.39 6.14
N VAL A 45 -10.98 5.77 7.30
CA VAL A 45 -11.87 4.72 7.82
C VAL A 45 -13.26 5.30 8.07
N ASP A 46 -13.33 6.47 8.71
CA ASP A 46 -14.58 7.15 9.06
C ASP A 46 -15.36 7.62 7.82
N ARG A 47 -14.68 7.73 6.67
CA ARG A 47 -15.27 8.03 5.36
C ARG A 47 -15.65 6.76 4.57
N GLU A 48 -15.67 5.61 5.23
CA GLU A 48 -16.02 4.29 4.69
C GLU A 48 -15.13 3.81 3.52
N VAL A 49 -13.88 4.27 3.45
CA VAL A 49 -12.93 3.88 2.38
C VAL A 49 -12.14 2.62 2.73
N ALA A 50 -12.24 2.11 3.97
CA ALA A 50 -11.45 0.98 4.43
C ALA A 50 -11.88 -0.37 3.81
N HIS A 51 -10.91 -1.15 3.32
CA HIS A 51 -11.13 -2.51 2.83
C HIS A 51 -11.16 -3.50 4.00
N ARG A 52 -12.36 -3.99 4.37
CA ARG A 52 -12.53 -4.88 5.54
C ARG A 52 -12.17 -6.35 5.31
N GLY A 53 -11.97 -6.76 4.05
CA GLY A 53 -11.60 -8.14 3.69
C GLY A 53 -10.10 -8.38 3.60
N LEU A 54 -9.25 -7.49 4.12
CA LEU A 54 -7.80 -7.64 4.08
C LEU A 54 -7.30 -8.66 5.10
N THR A 55 -6.10 -9.19 4.87
CA THR A 55 -5.40 -10.05 5.83
C THR A 55 -5.12 -9.27 7.11
N GLU A 56 -4.57 -8.06 6.95
CA GLU A 56 -4.26 -7.15 8.04
C GLU A 56 -4.65 -5.72 7.65
N LEU A 57 -5.06 -4.93 8.64
CA LEU A 57 -5.39 -3.53 8.47
C LEU A 57 -4.84 -2.73 9.66
N HIS A 58 -3.80 -1.94 9.41
CA HIS A 58 -3.23 -1.01 10.36
C HIS A 58 -3.93 0.34 10.24
N ILE A 59 -4.53 0.78 11.35
CA ILE A 59 -5.15 2.10 11.44
C ILE A 59 -4.15 3.08 12.08
N THR A 60 -3.87 4.19 11.41
CA THR A 60 -2.93 5.22 11.88
C THR A 60 -3.63 6.52 12.26
N SER A 61 -2.94 7.37 13.02
CA SER A 61 -3.47 8.67 13.46
C SER A 61 -3.35 9.76 12.39
N SER A 62 -2.43 9.60 11.41
CA SER A 62 -2.14 10.62 10.40
C SER A 62 -1.69 10.04 9.06
N MET A 63 -1.69 10.90 8.02
CA MET A 63 -1.15 10.57 6.70
C MET A 63 0.37 10.33 6.72
N HIS A 64 1.11 11.04 7.57
CA HIS A 64 2.56 10.83 7.68
C HIS A 64 2.86 9.47 8.29
N GLU A 65 2.22 9.14 9.41
CA GLU A 65 2.36 7.83 10.06
C GLU A 65 1.94 6.70 9.11
N ARG A 66 0.87 6.89 8.32
CA ARG A 66 0.45 5.95 7.28
C ARG A 66 1.57 5.65 6.28
N LYS A 67 2.22 6.68 5.73
CA LYS A 67 3.30 6.52 4.75
C LYS A 67 4.55 5.89 5.38
N SER A 68 4.97 6.36 6.56
CA SER A 68 6.09 5.78 7.29
C SER A 68 5.85 4.30 7.57
N ARG A 69 4.65 3.93 8.04
CA ARG A 69 4.32 2.53 8.33
C ARG A 69 4.28 1.67 7.07
N MET A 70 3.77 2.18 5.95
CA MET A 70 3.86 1.47 4.66
C MET A 70 5.32 1.24 4.25
N ALA A 71 6.18 2.25 4.40
CA ALA A 71 7.60 2.15 4.04
C ALA A 71 8.37 1.18 4.94
N GLU A 72 8.03 1.10 6.23
CA GLU A 72 8.59 0.13 7.18
C GLU A 72 8.25 -1.32 6.79
N LEU A 73 6.98 -1.55 6.41
CA LEU A 73 6.46 -2.88 6.07
C LEU A 73 6.85 -3.37 4.68
N SER A 74 7.29 -2.48 3.78
CA SER A 74 7.55 -2.82 2.38
C SER A 74 9.04 -3.06 2.12
N ASP A 75 9.39 -4.08 1.35
CA ASP A 75 10.76 -4.31 0.88
C ASP A 75 11.04 -3.66 -0.49
N ALA A 76 9.99 -3.33 -1.23
CA ALA A 76 10.03 -2.71 -2.55
C ALA A 76 8.78 -1.85 -2.77
N PHE A 77 8.85 -0.90 -3.70
CA PHE A 77 7.75 -0.01 -4.03
C PHE A 77 7.39 -0.15 -5.51
N ILE A 78 6.10 -0.02 -5.84
CA ILE A 78 5.61 -0.02 -7.23
C ILE A 78 4.52 1.04 -7.33
N ALA A 79 4.68 1.99 -8.24
CA ALA A 79 3.63 2.94 -8.59
C ALA A 79 2.76 2.41 -9.73
N LEU A 80 1.48 2.22 -9.47
CA LEU A 80 0.46 1.97 -10.49
C LEU A 80 -0.14 3.30 -10.97
N PRO A 81 -0.81 3.34 -12.15
CA PRO A 81 -1.51 4.54 -12.60
C PRO A 81 -2.46 5.07 -11.52
N GLY A 82 -2.34 6.35 -11.19
CA GLY A 82 -3.06 6.98 -10.08
C GLY A 82 -3.10 8.50 -10.20
N GLY A 83 -3.70 9.14 -9.20
CA GLY A 83 -3.82 10.60 -9.13
C GLY A 83 -2.66 11.25 -8.38
N LEU A 84 -2.91 12.46 -7.87
CA LEU A 84 -1.92 13.24 -7.10
C LEU A 84 -1.40 12.50 -5.86
N GLY A 85 -2.25 11.73 -5.17
CA GLY A 85 -1.83 10.94 -4.01
C GLY A 85 -0.76 9.90 -4.36
N THR A 86 -0.89 9.22 -5.49
CA THR A 86 0.12 8.25 -5.95
C THR A 86 1.42 8.92 -6.36
N LEU A 87 1.35 10.09 -7.01
CA LEU A 87 2.54 10.89 -7.33
C LEU A 87 3.25 11.36 -6.06
N GLU A 88 2.50 11.83 -5.07
CA GLU A 88 3.03 12.27 -3.79
C GLU A 88 3.75 11.12 -3.06
N GLU A 89 3.13 9.94 -2.98
CA GLU A 89 3.71 8.75 -2.35
C GLU A 89 5.00 8.29 -3.05
N ILE A 90 5.02 8.24 -4.39
CA ILE A 90 6.20 7.76 -5.12
C ILE A 90 7.37 8.75 -5.09
N PHE A 91 7.11 10.06 -5.18
CA PHE A 91 8.16 11.06 -5.10
C PHE A 91 8.79 11.13 -3.71
N GLU A 92 8.02 10.91 -2.64
CA GLU A 92 8.55 10.87 -1.29
C GLU A 92 9.55 9.71 -1.10
N ILE A 93 9.15 8.49 -1.44
CA ILE A 93 10.01 7.31 -1.31
C ILE A 93 11.24 7.39 -2.23
N TRP A 94 11.08 7.93 -3.44
CA TRP A 94 12.21 8.17 -4.32
C TRP A 94 13.18 9.20 -3.74
N THR A 95 12.67 10.28 -3.16
CA THR A 95 13.49 11.28 -2.46
C THR A 95 14.25 10.63 -1.29
N TRP A 96 13.61 9.75 -0.53
CA TRP A 96 14.25 9.03 0.58
C TRP A 96 15.40 8.14 0.11
N THR A 97 15.25 7.49 -1.05
CA THR A 97 16.34 6.73 -1.68
C THR A 97 17.49 7.65 -2.09
N GLN A 98 17.19 8.78 -2.72
CA GLN A 98 18.21 9.75 -3.13
C GLN A 98 18.98 10.34 -1.94
N LEU A 99 18.31 10.51 -0.80
CA LEU A 99 18.90 11.00 0.45
C LEU A 99 19.61 9.90 1.27
N GLY A 100 19.53 8.63 0.84
CA GLY A 100 20.16 7.50 1.51
C GLY A 100 19.44 7.03 2.79
N PHE A 101 18.15 7.34 2.95
CA PHE A 101 17.36 6.82 4.08
C PHE A 101 17.01 5.34 3.92
N HIS A 102 16.99 4.82 2.69
CA HIS A 102 16.91 3.40 2.38
C HIS A 102 17.46 3.12 0.98
N ASP A 103 17.66 1.85 0.66
CA ASP A 103 18.13 1.32 -0.63
C ASP A 103 17.12 0.37 -1.31
N LYS A 104 15.90 0.29 -0.75
CA LYS A 104 14.79 -0.50 -1.29
C LYS A 104 14.46 -0.11 -2.74
N PRO A 105 14.23 -1.08 -3.64
CA PRO A 105 13.90 -0.81 -5.03
C PRO A 105 12.53 -0.13 -5.18
N ILE A 106 12.43 0.70 -6.22
CA ILE A 106 11.24 1.47 -6.63
C ILE A 106 10.96 1.20 -8.11
#